data_AF-A0A7X8BHG1-F1
#
_entry.id   AF-A0A7X8BHG1-F1
#
_cell.length_a   1.000
_cell.length_b   1.000
_cell.length_c   1.000
_cell.angle_alpha   90.00
_cell.angle_beta   90.00
_cell.angle_gamma   90.00
#
_symmetry.space_group_name_H-M   'P 1'
#
loop_
_entity.id
_entity.type
_entity.pdbx_description
1 polymer ?
#
loop_
_entity_poly.entity_id
_entity_poly.type
_entity_poly.pdbx_seq_one_letter_code
_entity_poly.pdbx_strand_id
1 'polypeptide(L)'
;MRKKPLGSKSPSSTKRFLIALLLIFGILFQVTPPTQAETPRLLYSIFIPFQVGGIVSVRFPDGSEQSIGQVGLLPEKTRWPAYTASRWGTPGTVAASAVNAIHLLIDIEKGRGRTLSLLPSETVAPAAGPGSALVVEGKGGYGLFGGWAPPVGAPVTVISASGEERPLNGGLLPKEGEVLRIDVNSLCSPYMIEIENRPGGRVFSWSRSVEQSGVIARVLRPVRGVGRFEGTLFQSVGRLRANHPGVIDISTSPEGTIGGFQIIPFNHAHSAEMEGAWQKTQWLIIDSADGKTPLTGRPPLFGGILVPGPRETEQLWDLWSTYGRRPLILCRIEGGPWTGLPEAIGKQDNALERVTHLRLYFPVVEEPNL
;
A
#
# COMPACT_ATOMS: atom_id res chain seq x y z
N MET A 1 41.42 -71.10 -16.43
CA MET A 1 41.53 -69.79 -17.12
C MET A 1 41.63 -68.68 -16.08
N ARG A 2 42.78 -68.01 -15.98
CA ARG A 2 43.02 -66.89 -15.05
C ARG A 2 42.41 -65.59 -15.62
N LYS A 3 41.55 -64.89 -14.86
CA LYS A 3 41.07 -63.53 -15.19
C LYS A 3 42.16 -62.51 -14.80
N LYS A 4 42.57 -61.66 -15.75
CA LYS A 4 43.42 -60.47 -15.53
C LYS A 4 42.62 -59.35 -14.84
N PRO A 5 43.22 -58.51 -13.98
CA PRO A 5 42.56 -57.34 -13.43
C PRO A 5 42.61 -56.15 -14.42
N LEU A 6 41.53 -55.37 -14.47
CA LEU A 6 41.45 -54.11 -15.20
C LEU A 6 42.33 -53.05 -14.51
N GLY A 7 43.31 -52.50 -15.24
CA GLY A 7 44.08 -51.35 -14.81
C GLY A 7 43.25 -50.06 -14.90
N SER A 8 43.25 -49.28 -13.82
CA SER A 8 42.72 -47.91 -13.80
C SER A 8 43.68 -46.98 -14.54
N LYS A 9 43.20 -46.35 -15.62
CA LYS A 9 43.97 -45.30 -16.32
C LYS A 9 43.83 -43.99 -15.56
N SER A 10 44.94 -43.49 -15.02
CA SER A 10 45.05 -42.12 -14.51
C SER A 10 44.74 -41.12 -15.64
N PRO A 11 43.90 -40.09 -15.40
CA PRO A 11 43.60 -39.08 -16.42
C PRO A 11 44.85 -38.27 -16.77
N SER A 12 45.01 -37.99 -18.07
CA SER A 12 46.14 -37.24 -18.62
C SER A 12 46.22 -35.80 -18.08
N SER A 13 47.43 -35.25 -18.03
CA SER A 13 47.75 -33.90 -17.53
C SER A 13 46.81 -32.81 -18.06
N THR A 14 46.45 -32.88 -19.34
CA THR A 14 45.54 -31.94 -20.02
C THR A 14 44.11 -31.97 -19.46
N LYS A 15 43.60 -33.13 -19.04
CA LYS A 15 42.28 -33.24 -18.38
C LYS A 15 42.28 -32.65 -16.98
N ARG A 16 43.41 -32.76 -16.25
CA ARG A 16 43.55 -32.14 -14.92
C ARG A 16 43.59 -30.62 -15.02
N PHE A 17 44.22 -30.08 -16.07
CA PHE A 17 44.27 -28.64 -16.32
C PHE A 17 42.90 -28.06 -16.71
N LEU A 18 42.11 -28.75 -17.54
CA LEU A 18 40.75 -28.31 -17.90
C LEU A 18 39.78 -28.36 -16.71
N ILE A 19 39.89 -29.38 -15.85
CA ILE A 19 39.08 -29.50 -14.63
C ILE A 19 39.45 -28.40 -13.63
N ALA A 20 40.74 -28.09 -13.50
CA ALA A 20 41.21 -26.97 -12.67
C ALA A 20 40.71 -25.62 -13.19
N LEU A 21 40.70 -25.39 -14.51
CA LEU A 21 40.18 -24.16 -15.11
C LEU A 21 38.66 -24.00 -14.91
N LEU A 22 37.90 -25.10 -15.05
CA LEU A 22 36.45 -25.13 -14.80
C LEU A 22 36.10 -24.93 -13.33
N LEU A 23 36.93 -25.43 -12.40
CA LEU A 23 36.78 -25.17 -10.97
C LEU A 23 37.09 -23.71 -10.63
N ILE A 24 38.12 -23.12 -11.23
CA ILE A 24 38.46 -21.70 -11.03
C ILE A 24 37.38 -20.78 -11.60
N PHE A 25 36.83 -21.09 -12.79
CA PHE A 25 35.69 -20.35 -13.35
C PHE A 25 34.41 -20.57 -12.53
N GLY A 26 34.19 -21.77 -11.98
CA GLY A 26 33.07 -22.05 -11.08
C GLY A 26 33.14 -21.30 -9.75
N ILE A 27 34.35 -21.02 -9.25
CA ILE A 27 34.56 -20.27 -7.99
C ILE A 27 34.46 -18.75 -8.23
N LEU A 28 34.85 -18.25 -9.42
CA LEU A 28 34.73 -16.83 -9.78
C LEU A 28 33.29 -16.34 -10.01
N PHE A 29 32.32 -17.24 -10.21
CA PHE A 29 30.91 -16.91 -10.44
C PHE A 29 29.97 -17.17 -9.25
N GLN A 30 30.49 -17.51 -8.06
CA GLN A 30 29.66 -17.87 -6.90
C GLN A 30 29.73 -16.91 -5.70
N VAL A 31 30.23 -15.69 -5.87
CA VAL A 31 30.16 -14.67 -4.82
C VAL A 31 29.49 -13.42 -5.35
N THR A 32 28.20 -13.50 -5.65
CA THR A 32 27.36 -12.32 -5.48
C THR A 32 27.23 -12.11 -3.97
N PRO A 33 27.68 -10.98 -3.40
CA PRO A 33 27.39 -10.69 -2.01
C PRO A 33 25.86 -10.76 -1.83
N PRO A 34 25.37 -11.31 -0.70
CA PRO A 34 23.94 -11.23 -0.42
C PRO A 34 23.53 -9.77 -0.49
N THR A 35 22.54 -9.47 -1.33
CA THR A 35 21.93 -8.15 -1.39
C THR A 35 21.49 -7.80 0.02
N GLN A 36 22.24 -6.90 0.67
CA GLN A 36 21.90 -6.45 2.01
C GLN A 36 20.53 -5.80 1.89
N ALA A 37 19.51 -6.44 2.48
CA ALA A 37 18.19 -5.85 2.55
C ALA A 37 18.37 -4.48 3.22
N GLU A 38 18.07 -3.41 2.49
CA GLU A 38 18.14 -2.05 3.04
C GLU A 38 17.27 -2.01 4.29
N THR A 39 17.88 -1.73 5.43
CA THR A 39 17.16 -1.56 6.69
C THR A 39 16.18 -0.40 6.51
N PRO A 40 14.88 -0.58 6.81
CA PRO A 40 13.92 0.51 6.74
C PRO A 40 14.41 1.71 7.54
N ARG A 41 14.52 2.87 6.89
CA ARG A 41 14.95 4.12 7.51
C ARG A 41 13.73 4.90 7.96
N LEU A 42 13.70 5.38 9.20
CA LEU A 42 12.64 6.28 9.66
C LEU A 42 12.67 7.57 8.82
N LEU A 43 11.54 7.88 8.16
CA LEU A 43 11.36 9.13 7.43
C LEU A 43 10.84 10.21 8.36
N TYR A 44 9.77 9.89 9.08
CA TYR A 44 9.15 10.77 10.06
C TYR A 44 8.20 9.99 10.97
N SER A 45 7.84 10.58 12.11
CA SER A 45 6.86 10.06 13.06
C SER A 45 5.70 11.04 13.19
N ILE A 46 4.47 10.53 13.13
CA ILE A 46 3.25 11.31 13.34
C ILE A 46 2.86 11.18 14.82
N PHE A 47 2.67 12.30 15.51
CA PHE A 47 2.22 12.36 16.90
C PHE A 47 0.79 12.89 16.95
N ILE A 48 -0.12 12.10 17.53
CA ILE A 48 -1.53 12.43 17.67
C ILE A 48 -1.87 12.38 19.16
N PRO A 49 -1.94 13.53 19.85
CA PRO A 49 -2.32 13.57 21.25
C PRO A 49 -3.75 13.07 21.43
N PHE A 50 -3.97 12.21 22.42
CA PHE A 50 -5.30 11.77 22.79
C PHE A 50 -5.94 12.79 23.74
N GLN A 51 -6.10 14.02 23.25
CA GLN A 51 -6.62 15.17 23.99
C GLN A 51 -7.29 16.14 23.02
N VAL A 52 -8.51 16.59 23.33
CA VAL A 52 -9.17 17.64 22.54
C VAL A 52 -8.36 18.94 22.59
N GLY A 53 -8.18 19.58 21.44
CA GLY A 53 -7.31 20.73 21.26
C GLY A 53 -5.82 20.38 21.13
N GLY A 54 -5.44 19.11 21.28
CA GLY A 54 -4.06 18.65 21.10
C GLY A 54 -3.59 18.81 19.65
N ILE A 55 -2.35 19.28 19.48
CA ILE A 55 -1.78 19.50 18.15
C ILE A 55 -1.26 18.17 17.58
N VAL A 56 -1.74 17.83 16.39
CA VAL A 56 -1.19 16.74 15.60
C VAL A 56 0.03 17.26 14.88
N SER A 57 1.17 16.57 15.02
CA SER A 57 2.43 16.99 14.44
C SER A 57 3.19 15.86 13.79
N VAL A 58 4.12 16.23 12.92
CA VAL A 58 5.10 15.34 12.33
C VAL A 58 6.46 15.73 12.85
N ARG A 59 7.23 14.76 13.34
CA ARG A 59 8.61 14.94 13.79
C ARG A 59 9.57 14.15 12.90
N PHE A 60 10.64 14.80 12.51
CA PHE A 60 11.70 14.22 11.69
C PHE A 60 12.84 13.66 12.56
N PRO A 61 13.68 12.76 12.00
CA PRO A 61 14.85 12.24 12.71
C PRO A 61 15.86 13.31 13.16
N ASP A 62 15.88 14.48 12.51
CA ASP A 62 16.72 15.62 12.89
C ASP A 62 16.15 16.46 14.06
N GLY A 63 14.96 16.08 14.56
CA GLY A 63 14.26 16.75 15.64
C GLY A 63 13.37 17.91 15.19
N SER A 64 13.36 18.27 13.91
CA SER A 64 12.43 19.27 13.39
C SER A 64 10.98 18.77 13.46
N GLU A 65 10.04 19.69 13.62
CA GLU A 65 8.63 19.39 13.84
C GLU A 65 7.72 20.31 13.02
N GLN A 66 6.65 19.75 12.46
CA GLN A 66 5.63 20.47 11.71
C GLN A 66 4.24 20.12 12.22
N SER A 67 3.43 21.14 12.52
CA SER A 67 2.00 20.95 12.83
C SER A 67 1.22 20.60 11.56
N ILE A 68 0.37 19.59 11.64
CA ILE A 68 -0.42 19.08 10.50
C ILE A 68 -1.92 18.94 10.82
N GLY A 69 -2.36 19.39 11.99
CA GLY A 69 -3.76 19.40 12.41
C GLY A 69 -3.94 19.57 13.91
N GLN A 70 -5.20 19.56 14.34
CA GLN A 70 -5.60 19.64 15.75
C GLN A 70 -6.69 18.61 16.04
N VAL A 71 -6.67 17.99 17.21
CA VAL A 71 -7.69 17.01 17.60
C VAL A 71 -8.97 17.73 18.02
N GLY A 72 -10.04 17.53 17.28
CA GLY A 72 -11.36 18.12 17.56
C GLY A 72 -12.28 17.22 18.40
N LEU A 73 -12.10 15.89 18.32
CA LEU A 73 -12.95 14.93 19.03
C LEU A 73 -12.18 13.64 19.35
N LEU A 74 -12.45 13.06 20.53
CA LEU A 74 -11.94 11.74 20.93
C LEU A 74 -12.99 10.65 20.72
N PRO A 75 -12.57 9.41 20.43
CA PRO A 75 -13.48 8.27 20.34
C PRO A 75 -13.96 7.86 21.74
N GLU A 76 -15.19 7.37 21.81
CA GLU A 76 -15.78 6.79 23.02
C GLU A 76 -15.55 5.28 23.10
N LYS A 77 -15.37 4.63 21.94
CA LYS A 77 -15.19 3.18 21.82
C LYS A 77 -14.34 2.80 20.62
N THR A 78 -13.96 1.53 20.56
CA THR A 78 -13.37 0.93 19.35
C THR A 78 -14.47 0.38 18.45
N ARG A 79 -14.20 0.21 17.15
CA ARG A 79 -15.14 -0.42 16.22
C ARG A 79 -14.86 -1.91 16.10
N TRP A 80 -15.79 -2.73 16.58
CA TRP A 80 -15.82 -4.16 16.34
C TRP A 80 -17.26 -4.63 16.05
N PRO A 81 -17.49 -5.44 15.00
CA PRO A 81 -16.54 -5.79 13.96
C PRO A 81 -16.23 -4.61 13.03
N ALA A 82 -14.97 -4.49 12.60
CA ALA A 82 -14.57 -3.57 11.53
C ALA A 82 -14.90 -4.13 10.13
N TYR A 83 -14.52 -3.38 9.09
CA TYR A 83 -14.69 -3.77 7.68
C TYR A 83 -13.94 -5.09 7.38
N THR A 84 -14.49 -5.93 6.49
CA THR A 84 -14.03 -7.32 6.33
C THR A 84 -12.53 -7.43 6.06
N ALA A 85 -11.96 -6.55 5.21
CA ALA A 85 -10.56 -6.61 4.86
C ALA A 85 -9.59 -6.35 6.02
N SER A 86 -10.03 -5.76 7.13
CA SER A 86 -9.17 -5.51 8.29
C SER A 86 -8.62 -6.81 8.91
N ARG A 87 -9.26 -7.96 8.66
CA ARG A 87 -8.80 -9.28 9.15
C ARG A 87 -7.46 -9.74 8.56
N TRP A 88 -7.02 -9.12 7.46
CA TRP A 88 -5.74 -9.42 6.82
C TRP A 88 -4.65 -8.39 7.15
N GLY A 89 -4.93 -7.43 8.04
CA GLY A 89 -3.94 -6.49 8.55
C GLY A 89 -3.15 -7.06 9.72
N THR A 90 -2.17 -6.29 10.19
CA THR A 90 -1.37 -6.61 11.38
C THR A 90 -1.82 -5.76 12.57
N PRO A 91 -2.25 -6.34 13.70
CA PRO A 91 -2.54 -5.58 14.92
C PRO A 91 -1.39 -4.67 15.35
N GLY A 92 -1.70 -3.50 15.91
CA GLY A 92 -0.72 -2.47 16.25
C GLY A 92 -0.17 -1.70 15.04
N THR A 93 -0.85 -1.72 13.89
CA THR A 93 -0.43 -1.01 12.68
C THR A 93 -1.59 -0.29 11.99
N VAL A 94 -1.27 0.58 11.02
CA VAL A 94 -2.26 1.18 10.12
C VAL A 94 -2.88 0.11 9.22
N ALA A 95 -4.18 -0.11 9.35
CA ALA A 95 -4.98 -1.08 8.59
C ALA A 95 -5.52 -0.53 7.27
N ALA A 96 -5.68 0.79 7.15
CA ALA A 96 -6.09 1.46 5.93
C ALA A 96 -5.61 2.90 5.94
N SER A 97 -5.19 3.37 4.77
CA SER A 97 -4.82 4.76 4.52
C SER A 97 -5.69 5.29 3.40
N ALA A 98 -6.53 6.29 3.68
CA ALA A 98 -7.45 6.87 2.71
C ALA A 98 -7.64 8.37 2.91
N VAL A 99 -8.04 9.05 1.83
CA VAL A 99 -8.32 10.50 1.85
C VAL A 99 -9.38 10.90 2.87
N ASN A 100 -10.30 10.02 3.21
CA ASN A 100 -11.44 10.32 4.08
C ASN A 100 -11.33 9.68 5.46
N ALA A 101 -10.38 8.77 5.68
CA ALA A 101 -10.17 8.07 6.95
C ALA A 101 -8.83 7.32 6.98
N ILE A 102 -8.22 7.23 8.16
CA ILE A 102 -7.18 6.24 8.47
C ILE A 102 -7.74 5.28 9.50
N HIS A 103 -7.54 3.98 9.31
CA HIS A 103 -7.96 2.97 10.29
C HIS A 103 -6.73 2.33 10.92
N LEU A 104 -6.65 2.34 12.24
CA LEU A 104 -5.62 1.69 13.04
C LEU A 104 -6.17 0.34 13.51
N LEU A 105 -5.45 -0.75 13.24
CA LEU A 105 -5.87 -2.09 13.67
C LEU A 105 -5.39 -2.33 15.10
N ILE A 106 -6.33 -2.51 16.01
CA ILE A 106 -6.03 -2.78 17.42
C ILE A 106 -5.86 -4.28 17.63
N ASP A 107 -6.77 -5.09 17.09
CA ASP A 107 -6.76 -6.53 17.27
C ASP A 107 -7.56 -7.26 16.16
N ILE A 108 -7.42 -8.58 16.09
CA ILE A 108 -8.25 -9.47 15.27
C ILE A 108 -8.94 -10.48 16.18
N GLU A 109 -10.24 -10.31 16.35
CA GLU A 109 -11.07 -11.13 17.22
C GLU A 109 -12.10 -11.91 16.41
N LYS A 110 -12.14 -13.23 16.58
CA LYS A 110 -13.07 -14.13 15.89
C LYS A 110 -13.04 -13.94 14.36
N GLY A 111 -11.85 -13.71 13.80
CA GLY A 111 -11.64 -13.49 12.36
C GLY A 111 -12.14 -12.14 11.83
N ARG A 112 -12.44 -11.18 12.70
CA ARG A 112 -12.84 -9.81 12.37
C ARG A 112 -11.90 -8.83 13.05
N GLY A 113 -11.47 -7.79 12.32
CA GLY A 113 -10.65 -6.75 12.96
C GLY A 113 -11.45 -5.88 13.93
N ARG A 114 -10.74 -5.31 14.88
CA ARG A 114 -11.17 -4.23 15.76
C ARG A 114 -10.32 -2.99 15.44
N THR A 115 -10.95 -1.86 15.14
CA THR A 115 -10.22 -0.66 14.71
C THR A 115 -10.50 0.56 15.57
N LEU A 116 -9.53 1.47 15.62
CA LEU A 116 -9.70 2.88 15.95
C LEU A 116 -9.55 3.67 14.65
N SER A 117 -10.48 4.58 14.36
CA SER A 117 -10.41 5.40 13.15
C SER A 117 -9.90 6.81 13.46
N LEU A 118 -9.17 7.39 12.52
CA LEU A 118 -8.84 8.80 12.46
C LEU A 118 -9.63 9.40 11.30
N LEU A 119 -10.32 10.51 11.51
CA LEU A 119 -11.16 11.16 10.51
C LEU A 119 -10.82 12.66 10.38
N PRO A 120 -10.87 13.24 9.17
CA PRO A 120 -10.94 14.68 9.01
C PRO A 120 -12.29 15.20 9.54
N SER A 121 -12.35 16.44 10.01
CA SER A 121 -13.62 17.08 10.40
C SER A 121 -14.55 17.29 9.21
N GLU A 122 -14.00 17.57 8.02
CA GLU A 122 -14.76 17.69 6.77
C GLU A 122 -14.59 16.41 5.92
N THR A 123 -15.45 15.42 6.18
CA THR A 123 -15.36 14.10 5.53
C THR A 123 -16.69 13.35 5.44
N VAL A 124 -16.68 12.23 4.72
CA VAL A 124 -17.70 11.16 4.79
C VAL A 124 -16.98 9.83 4.93
N ALA A 125 -17.19 9.12 6.06
CA ALA A 125 -16.49 7.86 6.36
C ALA A 125 -17.37 6.82 7.10
N PRO A 126 -18.31 6.15 6.41
CA PRO A 126 -19.24 5.21 7.05
C PRO A 126 -18.56 4.03 7.77
N ALA A 127 -17.37 3.64 7.31
CA ALA A 127 -16.59 2.53 7.85
C ALA A 127 -16.04 2.80 9.27
N ALA A 128 -15.95 4.06 9.71
CA ALA A 128 -15.43 4.40 11.02
C ALA A 128 -16.41 4.11 12.16
N GLY A 129 -17.70 4.35 11.95
CA GLY A 129 -18.78 4.05 12.90
C GLY A 129 -19.02 5.15 13.93
N PRO A 130 -20.25 5.30 14.45
CA PRO A 130 -20.55 6.35 15.44
C PRO A 130 -19.75 6.16 16.73
N GLY A 131 -19.08 7.23 17.17
CA GLY A 131 -18.32 7.27 18.43
C GLY A 131 -16.99 6.49 18.43
N SER A 132 -16.55 5.95 17.29
CA SER A 132 -15.32 5.14 17.19
C SER A 132 -14.19 5.78 16.39
N ALA A 133 -14.24 7.11 16.27
CA ALA A 133 -13.24 7.90 15.57
C ALA A 133 -12.68 9.01 16.44
N LEU A 134 -11.36 9.18 16.37
CA LEU A 134 -10.69 10.43 16.71
C LEU A 134 -10.82 11.36 15.51
N VAL A 135 -11.31 12.57 15.71
CA VAL A 135 -11.45 13.57 14.63
C VAL A 135 -10.31 14.56 14.73
N VAL A 136 -9.62 14.75 13.61
CA VAL A 136 -8.61 15.78 13.41
C VAL A 136 -9.20 16.86 12.50
N GLU A 137 -9.09 18.12 12.90
CA GLU A 137 -9.56 19.26 12.13
C GLU A 137 -8.88 19.30 10.75
N GLY A 138 -9.68 19.51 9.71
CA GLY A 138 -9.22 19.62 8.33
C GLY A 138 -10.12 18.91 7.32
N LYS A 139 -9.71 18.99 6.06
CA LYS A 139 -10.42 18.42 4.91
C LYS A 139 -9.86 17.06 4.50
N GLY A 140 -10.76 16.16 4.10
CA GLY A 140 -10.36 14.90 3.48
C GLY A 140 -9.39 15.11 2.31
N GLY A 141 -8.33 14.30 2.28
CA GLY A 141 -7.32 14.30 1.24
C GLY A 141 -6.18 15.31 1.42
N TYR A 142 -6.13 16.02 2.55
CA TYR A 142 -5.07 16.98 2.93
C TYR A 142 -4.45 16.57 4.28
N GLY A 143 -3.28 17.13 4.60
CA GLY A 143 -2.61 16.96 5.88
C GLY A 143 -2.36 15.49 6.19
N LEU A 144 -2.79 15.06 7.38
CA LEU A 144 -2.75 13.68 7.84
C LEU A 144 -3.44 12.70 6.86
N PHE A 145 -4.44 13.14 6.10
CA PHE A 145 -5.20 12.29 5.18
C PHE A 145 -4.76 12.43 3.71
N GLY A 146 -3.69 13.20 3.46
CA GLY A 146 -3.12 13.46 2.14
C GLY A 146 -1.60 13.26 2.17
N GLY A 147 -0.86 14.37 2.12
CA GLY A 147 0.60 14.35 2.02
C GLY A 147 1.32 13.61 3.16
N TRP A 148 0.81 13.72 4.38
CA TRP A 148 1.41 13.08 5.57
C TRP A 148 0.86 11.70 5.88
N ALA A 149 -0.08 11.20 5.07
CA ALA A 149 -0.76 9.94 5.34
C ALA A 149 0.24 8.79 5.55
N PRO A 150 0.10 7.99 6.62
CA PRO A 150 0.94 6.84 6.85
C PRO A 150 0.52 5.69 5.92
N PRO A 151 1.47 4.86 5.45
CA PRO A 151 1.19 3.67 4.66
C PRO A 151 0.51 2.57 5.49
N VAL A 152 -0.15 1.64 4.81
CA VAL A 152 -0.70 0.43 5.44
C VAL A 152 0.44 -0.40 6.02
N GLY A 153 0.31 -0.85 7.26
CA GLY A 153 1.35 -1.58 7.99
C GLY A 153 2.34 -0.70 8.76
N ALA A 154 2.22 0.64 8.70
CA ALA A 154 3.00 1.52 9.55
C ALA A 154 2.70 1.23 11.04
N PRO A 155 3.72 1.00 11.89
CA PRO A 155 3.52 0.64 13.30
C PRO A 155 2.94 1.80 14.10
N VAL A 156 2.13 1.45 15.08
CA VAL A 156 1.44 2.40 15.97
C VAL A 156 1.78 2.08 17.42
N THR A 157 2.34 3.06 18.11
CA THR A 157 2.72 3.00 19.52
C THR A 157 1.91 4.01 20.31
N VAL A 158 1.52 3.66 21.53
CA VAL A 158 0.96 4.58 22.51
C VAL A 158 2.06 4.99 23.47
N ILE A 159 2.21 6.29 23.68
CA ILE A 159 3.18 6.89 24.59
C ILE A 159 2.42 7.47 25.77
N SER A 160 2.75 7.02 26.98
CA SER A 160 2.14 7.54 28.21
C SER A 160 2.66 8.94 28.56
N ALA A 161 1.99 9.62 29.49
CA ALA A 161 2.46 10.90 30.02
C ALA A 161 3.85 10.81 30.70
N SER A 162 4.26 9.62 31.17
CA SER A 162 5.60 9.37 31.72
C SER A 162 6.63 8.98 30.67
N GLY A 163 6.25 8.91 29.38
CA GLY A 163 7.12 8.51 28.28
C GLY A 163 7.25 7.00 28.07
N GLU A 164 6.44 6.18 28.75
CA GLU A 164 6.43 4.73 28.55
C GLU A 164 5.75 4.39 27.22
N GLU A 165 6.36 3.50 26.45
CA GLU A 165 5.86 3.06 25.15
C GLU A 165 5.17 1.69 25.24
N ARG A 166 3.98 1.58 24.65
CA ARG A 166 3.27 0.31 24.50
C ARG A 166 2.63 0.18 23.11
N PRO A 167 2.50 -1.02 22.54
CA PRO A 167 1.78 -1.21 21.29
C PRO A 167 0.30 -0.82 21.42
N LEU A 168 -0.31 -0.40 20.30
CA LEU A 168 -1.77 -0.26 20.20
C LEU A 168 -2.43 -1.64 20.08
N ASN A 169 -2.78 -2.27 21.21
CA ASN A 169 -3.43 -3.58 21.25
C ASN A 169 -4.43 -3.71 22.43
N GLY A 170 -5.08 -4.88 22.55
CA GLY A 170 -5.87 -5.24 23.74
C GLY A 170 -7.25 -4.58 23.83
N GLY A 171 -7.72 -3.94 22.77
CA GLY A 171 -9.10 -3.43 22.64
C GLY A 171 -9.44 -2.20 23.47
N LEU A 172 -8.52 -1.72 24.31
CA LEU A 172 -8.65 -0.50 25.08
C LEU A 172 -8.22 0.71 24.25
N LEU A 173 -8.98 1.80 24.36
CA LEU A 173 -8.56 3.08 23.80
C LEU A 173 -7.33 3.62 24.57
N PRO A 174 -6.48 4.43 23.92
CA PRO A 174 -5.55 5.29 24.64
C PRO A 174 -6.30 6.13 25.68
N LYS A 175 -5.64 6.46 26.79
CA LYS A 175 -6.16 7.33 27.83
C LYS A 175 -5.94 8.79 27.44
N GLU A 176 -6.75 9.68 27.99
CA GLU A 176 -6.53 11.10 27.84
C GLU A 176 -5.15 11.51 28.36
N GLY A 177 -4.44 12.33 27.57
CA GLY A 177 -3.05 12.73 27.82
C GLY A 177 -1.98 11.74 27.32
N GLU A 178 -2.35 10.55 26.82
CA GLU A 178 -1.43 9.70 26.05
C GLU A 178 -1.31 10.22 24.60
N VAL A 179 -0.28 9.77 23.88
CA VAL A 179 -0.03 10.15 22.48
C VAL A 179 0.06 8.90 21.61
N LEU A 180 -0.63 8.89 20.48
CA LEU A 180 -0.40 7.90 19.43
C LEU A 180 0.77 8.35 18.57
N ARG A 181 1.81 7.52 18.46
CA ARG A 181 2.92 7.68 17.51
C ARG A 181 2.75 6.70 16.35
N ILE A 182 2.82 7.19 15.12
CA ILE A 182 2.86 6.37 13.90
C ILE A 182 4.19 6.60 13.20
N ASP A 183 5.01 5.57 13.11
CA ASP A 183 6.34 5.68 12.49
C ASP A 183 6.27 5.33 10.99
N VAL A 184 6.63 6.30 10.15
CA VAL A 184 6.65 6.14 8.70
C VAL A 184 8.08 5.89 8.25
N ASN A 185 8.33 4.67 7.79
CA ASN A 185 9.65 4.23 7.35
C ASN A 185 9.75 4.22 5.81
N SER A 186 10.97 4.34 5.30
CA SER A 186 11.27 4.01 3.92
C SER A 186 11.02 2.52 3.70
N LEU A 187 10.35 2.20 2.60
CA LEU A 187 10.05 0.83 2.22
C LEU A 187 10.62 0.59 0.83
N CYS A 188 11.27 -0.56 0.65
CA CYS A 188 11.63 -1.04 -0.68
C CYS A 188 10.34 -1.23 -1.48
N SER A 189 10.21 -0.50 -2.59
CA SER A 189 9.02 -0.50 -3.42
C SER A 189 9.40 -0.55 -4.90
N PRO A 190 8.53 -1.11 -5.75
CA PRO A 190 8.69 -0.94 -7.18
C PRO A 190 8.52 0.53 -7.57
N TYR A 191 9.11 0.95 -8.68
CA TYR A 191 8.83 2.26 -9.27
C TYR A 191 7.40 2.34 -9.80
N MET A 192 6.96 1.27 -10.45
CA MET A 192 5.64 1.20 -11.03
C MET A 192 5.14 -0.23 -11.18
N ILE A 193 3.83 -0.37 -11.27
CA ILE A 193 3.15 -1.60 -11.68
C ILE A 193 2.40 -1.34 -12.97
N GLU A 194 2.54 -2.25 -13.93
CA GLU A 194 1.77 -2.26 -15.17
C GLU A 194 0.80 -3.43 -15.18
N ILE A 195 -0.44 -3.16 -15.55
CA ILE A 195 -1.52 -4.14 -15.58
C ILE A 195 -2.07 -4.20 -17.01
N GLU A 196 -2.01 -5.37 -17.63
CA GLU A 196 -2.77 -5.66 -18.84
C GLU A 196 -4.24 -5.90 -18.46
N ASN A 197 -5.13 -4.94 -18.76
CA ASN A 197 -6.53 -4.95 -18.35
C ASN A 197 -7.39 -5.91 -19.21
N ARG A 198 -7.09 -7.21 -19.14
CA ARG A 198 -7.80 -8.29 -19.82
C ARG A 198 -7.68 -9.59 -19.03
N PRO A 199 -8.59 -10.57 -19.18
CA PRO A 199 -8.43 -11.87 -18.54
C PRO A 199 -7.06 -12.51 -18.87
N GLY A 200 -6.39 -13.03 -17.84
CA GLY A 200 -5.03 -13.59 -17.93
C GLY A 200 -3.90 -12.57 -18.09
N GLY A 201 -4.24 -11.28 -18.16
CA GLY A 201 -3.29 -10.18 -18.32
C GLY A 201 -2.25 -10.16 -17.20
N ARG A 202 -1.02 -9.77 -17.54
CA ARG A 202 0.07 -9.65 -16.56
C ARG A 202 -0.13 -8.43 -15.68
N VAL A 203 0.17 -8.60 -14.39
CA VAL A 203 0.51 -7.52 -13.47
C VAL A 203 2.02 -7.58 -13.28
N PHE A 204 2.75 -6.66 -13.90
CA PHE A 204 4.20 -6.62 -13.91
C PHE A 204 4.72 -5.51 -12.99
N SER A 205 5.62 -5.86 -12.09
CA SER A 205 6.31 -4.95 -11.17
C SER A 205 7.63 -4.52 -11.78
N TRP A 206 7.86 -3.22 -11.89
CA TRP A 206 9.12 -2.63 -12.33
C TRP A 206 9.85 -2.06 -11.12
N SER A 207 11.02 -2.61 -10.81
CA SER A 207 11.80 -2.29 -9.62
C SER A 207 13.23 -1.89 -10.01
N ARG A 208 14.02 -1.41 -9.04
CA ARG A 208 15.42 -0.99 -9.26
C ARG A 208 16.31 -2.11 -9.78
N SER A 209 16.15 -3.32 -9.24
CA SER A 209 16.89 -4.49 -9.68
C SER A 209 16.06 -5.32 -10.67
N VAL A 210 16.74 -5.93 -11.64
CA VAL A 210 16.10 -6.81 -12.64
C VAL A 210 15.50 -8.03 -11.94
N GLU A 211 16.15 -8.53 -10.88
CA GLU A 211 15.69 -9.68 -10.08
C GLU A 211 14.43 -9.35 -9.26
N GLN A 212 14.23 -8.08 -8.90
CA GLN A 212 13.02 -7.59 -8.21
C GLN A 212 11.89 -7.19 -9.18
N SER A 213 12.15 -7.22 -10.49
CA SER A 213 11.16 -6.94 -11.52
C SER A 213 10.55 -8.24 -12.04
N GLY A 214 9.24 -8.26 -12.28
CA GLY A 214 8.59 -9.48 -12.73
C GLY A 214 7.07 -9.49 -12.64
N VAL A 215 6.47 -10.58 -13.11
CA VAL A 215 5.02 -10.80 -13.00
C VAL A 215 4.68 -11.20 -11.57
N ILE A 216 3.97 -10.32 -10.86
CA ILE A 216 3.57 -10.53 -9.46
C ILE A 216 2.12 -11.03 -9.33
N ALA A 217 1.29 -10.79 -10.33
CA ALA A 217 -0.11 -11.18 -10.34
C ALA A 217 -0.65 -11.35 -11.78
N ARG A 218 -1.85 -11.91 -11.88
CA ARG A 218 -2.64 -12.08 -13.09
C ARG A 218 -4.00 -11.45 -12.92
N VAL A 219 -4.49 -10.79 -13.96
CA VAL A 219 -5.87 -10.29 -14.01
C VAL A 219 -6.81 -11.46 -14.22
N LEU A 220 -7.67 -11.73 -13.24
CA LEU A 220 -8.77 -12.66 -13.39
C LEU A 220 -9.97 -12.00 -14.05
N ARG A 221 -10.23 -10.74 -13.68
CA ARG A 221 -11.35 -9.96 -14.20
C ARG A 221 -10.90 -8.53 -14.48
N PRO A 222 -11.05 -8.03 -15.72
CA PRO A 222 -10.70 -6.66 -16.05
C PRO A 222 -11.73 -5.68 -15.48
N VAL A 223 -11.30 -4.43 -15.28
CA VAL A 223 -12.22 -3.31 -15.06
C VAL A 223 -12.76 -2.84 -16.42
N ARG A 224 -14.05 -2.52 -16.49
CA ARG A 224 -14.69 -1.94 -17.68
C ARG A 224 -15.51 -0.69 -17.37
N GLY A 225 -15.83 -0.45 -16.11
CA GLY A 225 -16.66 0.68 -15.69
C GLY A 225 -16.19 1.32 -14.41
N VAL A 226 -16.99 2.26 -13.94
CA VAL A 226 -16.78 3.00 -12.69
C VAL A 226 -18.02 2.90 -11.80
N GLY A 227 -17.82 3.00 -10.50
CA GLY A 227 -18.85 2.92 -9.47
C GLY A 227 -18.81 4.10 -8.50
N ARG A 228 -19.78 4.11 -7.58
CA ARG A 228 -19.92 5.14 -6.55
C ARG A 228 -19.12 4.77 -5.31
N PHE A 229 -17.86 5.19 -5.25
CA PHE A 229 -17.02 5.04 -4.06
C PHE A 229 -16.90 6.39 -3.34
N GLU A 230 -17.66 6.61 -2.28
CA GLU A 230 -17.87 7.93 -1.66
C GLU A 230 -16.58 8.70 -1.34
N GLY A 231 -15.51 8.01 -0.93
CA GLY A 231 -14.23 8.65 -0.64
C GLY A 231 -13.59 9.35 -1.84
N THR A 232 -13.98 9.04 -3.08
CA THR A 232 -13.52 9.73 -4.30
C THR A 232 -13.96 11.19 -4.35
N LEU A 233 -14.96 11.59 -3.56
CA LEU A 233 -15.36 13.00 -3.36
C LEU A 233 -14.16 13.89 -3.00
N PHE A 234 -13.20 13.33 -2.28
CA PHE A 234 -12.01 14.02 -1.81
C PHE A 234 -10.77 13.68 -2.63
N GLN A 235 -10.87 13.23 -3.89
CA GLN A 235 -9.71 12.86 -4.69
C GLN A 235 -9.90 13.18 -6.18
N SER A 236 -8.82 13.61 -6.86
CA SER A 236 -8.84 13.94 -8.28
C SER A 236 -8.60 12.73 -9.18
N VAL A 237 -8.99 12.89 -10.45
CA VAL A 237 -8.84 11.87 -11.49
C VAL A 237 -7.40 11.34 -11.55
N GLY A 238 -7.26 10.02 -11.67
CA GLY A 238 -5.93 9.41 -11.84
C GLY A 238 -5.14 9.27 -10.55
N ARG A 239 -5.78 9.42 -9.38
CA ARG A 239 -5.12 9.36 -8.07
C ARG A 239 -5.69 8.26 -7.19
N LEU A 240 -4.82 7.76 -6.31
CA LEU A 240 -5.19 6.79 -5.29
C LEU A 240 -5.99 7.49 -4.20
N ARG A 241 -7.20 7.01 -3.91
CA ARG A 241 -8.03 7.54 -2.81
C ARG A 241 -7.86 6.72 -1.54
N ALA A 242 -7.65 5.40 -1.67
CA ALA A 242 -7.45 4.53 -0.51
C ALA A 242 -6.58 3.31 -0.85
N ASN A 243 -5.84 2.84 0.15
CA ASN A 243 -5.23 1.52 0.19
C ASN A 243 -5.54 0.83 1.52
N HIS A 244 -5.86 -0.47 1.44
CA HIS A 244 -6.01 -1.34 2.59
C HIS A 244 -5.78 -2.81 2.18
N PRO A 245 -5.74 -3.78 3.11
CA PRO A 245 -5.44 -5.19 2.84
C PRO A 245 -6.28 -5.93 1.80
N GLY A 246 -7.28 -5.30 1.19
CA GLY A 246 -8.13 -5.91 0.17
C GLY A 246 -8.47 -4.99 -1.00
N VAL A 247 -8.00 -3.73 -1.02
CA VAL A 247 -8.40 -2.77 -2.05
C VAL A 247 -7.28 -1.76 -2.30
N ILE A 248 -7.07 -1.45 -3.58
CA ILE A 248 -6.57 -0.15 -4.03
C ILE A 248 -7.75 0.54 -4.71
N ASP A 249 -8.10 1.73 -4.24
CA ASP A 249 -9.27 2.49 -4.72
C ASP A 249 -8.79 3.74 -5.46
N ILE A 250 -9.23 3.91 -6.71
CA ILE A 250 -8.71 4.88 -7.66
C ILE A 250 -9.85 5.79 -8.11
N SER A 251 -9.63 7.10 -8.02
CA SER A 251 -10.59 8.10 -8.47
C SER A 251 -10.54 8.27 -10.00
N THR A 252 -11.72 8.30 -10.61
CA THR A 252 -11.93 8.69 -12.01
C THR A 252 -12.73 9.98 -12.12
N SER A 253 -13.11 10.59 -11.01
CA SER A 253 -13.94 11.79 -10.99
C SER A 253 -13.15 13.01 -10.51
N PRO A 254 -13.55 14.22 -10.91
CA PRO A 254 -13.01 15.44 -10.32
C PRO A 254 -13.27 15.51 -8.82
N GLU A 255 -12.44 16.25 -8.10
CA GLU A 255 -12.69 16.56 -6.68
C GLU A 255 -14.06 17.22 -6.52
N GLY A 256 -14.78 16.88 -5.46
CA GLY A 256 -16.17 17.31 -5.24
C GLY A 256 -17.22 16.44 -5.94
N THR A 257 -16.81 15.42 -6.69
CA THR A 257 -17.73 14.45 -7.30
C THR A 257 -17.30 13.01 -7.01
N ILE A 258 -18.23 12.06 -7.17
CA ILE A 258 -18.01 10.65 -6.81
C ILE A 258 -17.89 9.81 -8.08
N GLY A 259 -16.81 9.05 -8.22
CA GLY A 259 -16.58 8.13 -9.33
C GLY A 259 -15.20 7.47 -9.23
N GLY A 260 -15.16 6.15 -9.33
CA GLY A 260 -13.89 5.42 -9.31
C GLY A 260 -14.02 3.94 -9.61
N PHE A 261 -12.90 3.24 -9.53
CA PHE A 261 -12.84 1.79 -9.60
C PHE A 261 -11.86 1.24 -8.57
N GLN A 262 -11.96 -0.05 -8.29
CA GLN A 262 -11.10 -0.70 -7.31
C GLN A 262 -10.32 -1.86 -7.94
N ILE A 263 -9.06 -2.00 -7.54
CA ILE A 263 -8.26 -3.20 -7.74
C ILE A 263 -8.36 -4.02 -6.47
N ILE A 264 -8.76 -5.29 -6.57
CA ILE A 264 -8.97 -6.17 -5.42
C ILE A 264 -8.28 -7.53 -5.62
N PRO A 265 -7.74 -8.13 -4.54
CA PRO A 265 -7.21 -9.48 -4.61
C PRO A 265 -8.35 -10.50 -4.62
N PHE A 266 -8.12 -11.64 -5.27
CA PHE A 266 -9.07 -12.73 -5.41
C PHE A 266 -9.70 -13.18 -4.08
N ASN A 267 -8.90 -13.28 -3.01
CA ASN A 267 -9.41 -13.68 -1.69
C ASN A 267 -10.42 -12.68 -1.11
N HIS A 268 -10.25 -11.38 -1.38
CA HIS A 268 -11.23 -10.37 -0.96
C HIS A 268 -12.47 -10.39 -1.84
N ALA A 269 -12.30 -10.59 -3.15
CA ALA A 269 -13.43 -10.74 -4.08
C ALA A 269 -14.36 -11.93 -3.75
N HIS A 270 -13.91 -12.90 -2.94
CA HIS A 270 -14.69 -14.04 -2.45
C HIS A 270 -15.38 -13.81 -1.10
N SER A 271 -15.18 -12.64 -0.48
CA SER A 271 -15.83 -12.33 0.78
C SER A 271 -17.30 -11.99 0.54
N ALA A 272 -18.18 -12.28 1.51
CA ALA A 272 -19.63 -12.18 1.32
C ALA A 272 -20.08 -10.76 0.91
N GLU A 273 -19.47 -9.71 1.45
CA GLU A 273 -19.76 -8.32 1.08
C GLU A 273 -19.35 -7.97 -0.36
N MET A 274 -18.47 -8.78 -0.96
CA MET A 274 -17.91 -8.57 -2.30
C MET A 274 -18.58 -9.43 -3.38
N GLU A 275 -19.72 -10.09 -3.09
CA GLU A 275 -20.47 -10.88 -4.09
C GLU A 275 -20.76 -10.07 -5.37
N GLY A 276 -21.10 -8.79 -5.20
CA GLY A 276 -21.35 -7.88 -6.32
C GLY A 276 -20.12 -7.62 -7.21
N ALA A 277 -18.90 -7.87 -6.74
CA ALA A 277 -17.67 -7.59 -7.49
C ALA A 277 -17.52 -8.42 -8.76
N TRP A 278 -18.08 -9.63 -8.76
CA TRP A 278 -18.07 -10.52 -9.93
C TRP A 278 -19.09 -10.09 -10.99
N GLN A 279 -20.16 -9.42 -10.57
CA GLN A 279 -21.28 -9.06 -11.44
C GLN A 279 -21.16 -7.65 -12.05
N LYS A 280 -20.48 -6.71 -11.38
CA LYS A 280 -20.41 -5.30 -11.83
C LYS A 280 -19.03 -4.91 -12.33
N THR A 281 -18.91 -3.89 -13.18
CA THR A 281 -17.72 -3.66 -14.01
C THR A 281 -16.64 -2.77 -13.38
N GLN A 282 -16.86 -2.25 -12.17
CA GLN A 282 -15.96 -1.31 -11.47
C GLN A 282 -14.88 -1.97 -10.59
N TRP A 283 -14.71 -3.28 -10.70
CA TRP A 283 -13.68 -4.03 -9.97
C TRP A 283 -12.77 -4.78 -10.92
N LEU A 284 -11.47 -4.46 -10.83
CA LEU A 284 -10.38 -5.25 -11.39
C LEU A 284 -9.98 -6.30 -10.36
N ILE A 285 -10.12 -7.58 -10.69
CA ILE A 285 -9.79 -8.69 -9.78
C ILE A 285 -8.48 -9.31 -10.24
N ILE A 286 -7.52 -9.41 -9.32
CA ILE A 286 -6.22 -10.03 -9.56
C ILE A 286 -5.95 -11.15 -8.56
N ASP A 287 -5.14 -12.12 -8.99
CA ASP A 287 -4.60 -13.16 -8.12
C ASP A 287 -3.10 -13.31 -8.33
N SER A 288 -2.41 -13.95 -7.41
CA SER A 288 -0.97 -14.15 -7.52
C SER A 288 -0.59 -14.90 -8.80
N ALA A 289 0.63 -14.68 -9.28
CA ALA A 289 1.10 -15.33 -10.51
C ALA A 289 1.09 -16.88 -10.42
N ASP A 290 1.20 -17.43 -9.22
CA ASP A 290 1.15 -18.86 -8.92
C ASP A 290 -0.27 -19.39 -8.60
N GLY A 291 -1.27 -18.52 -8.47
CA GLY A 291 -2.65 -18.84 -8.07
C GLY A 291 -2.79 -19.47 -6.68
N LYS A 292 -1.76 -19.38 -5.83
CA LYS A 292 -1.70 -20.02 -4.51
C LYS A 292 -1.44 -19.03 -3.40
N THR A 293 -0.60 -18.04 -3.66
CA THR A 293 -0.15 -17.08 -2.67
C THR A 293 -1.19 -15.98 -2.47
N PRO A 294 -1.81 -15.84 -1.28
CA PRO A 294 -2.80 -14.77 -1.06
C PRO A 294 -2.14 -13.40 -1.17
N LEU A 295 -2.78 -12.51 -1.94
CA LEU A 295 -2.31 -11.13 -2.10
C LEU A 295 -2.83 -10.20 -0.99
N THR A 296 -3.90 -10.58 -0.28
CA THR A 296 -4.50 -9.76 0.79
C THR A 296 -3.49 -9.42 1.89
N GLY A 297 -3.39 -8.14 2.24
CA GLY A 297 -2.48 -7.65 3.30
C GLY A 297 -1.01 -7.61 2.91
N ARG A 298 -0.65 -7.93 1.65
CA ARG A 298 0.75 -8.05 1.23
C ARG A 298 1.19 -6.88 0.34
N PRO A 299 2.40 -6.33 0.57
CA PRO A 299 3.02 -5.42 -0.36
C PRO A 299 3.36 -6.13 -1.68
N PRO A 300 3.49 -5.39 -2.79
CA PRO A 300 3.38 -3.92 -2.87
C PRO A 300 1.96 -3.39 -3.08
N LEU A 301 0.96 -4.26 -3.30
CA LEU A 301 -0.39 -3.82 -3.73
C LEU A 301 -1.37 -3.62 -2.57
N PHE A 302 -1.44 -4.55 -1.62
CA PHE A 302 -2.45 -4.55 -0.55
C PHE A 302 -1.82 -4.41 0.82
N GLY A 303 -0.71 -3.66 0.89
CA GLY A 303 0.02 -3.35 2.10
C GLY A 303 1.25 -2.49 1.77
N GLY A 304 1.79 -1.81 2.77
CA GLY A 304 2.97 -0.99 2.61
C GLY A 304 2.68 0.37 1.97
N ILE A 305 3.60 0.77 1.09
CA ILE A 305 3.95 2.16 0.75
C ILE A 305 2.86 3.01 0.07
N LEU A 306 1.79 2.42 -0.48
CA LEU A 306 0.76 3.18 -1.18
C LEU A 306 -0.02 4.07 -0.21
N VAL A 307 -0.02 5.37 -0.49
CA VAL A 307 -0.72 6.41 0.28
C VAL A 307 -1.47 7.35 -0.68
N PRO A 308 -2.52 8.06 -0.24
CA PRO A 308 -3.19 9.03 -1.10
C PRO A 308 -2.27 10.12 -1.66
N GLY A 309 -1.30 10.54 -0.84
CA GLY A 309 -0.24 11.48 -1.21
C GLY A 309 -0.68 12.95 -1.20
N PRO A 310 0.28 13.87 -1.45
CA PRO A 310 0.04 15.32 -1.38
C PRO A 310 -0.91 15.85 -2.44
N ARG A 311 -1.62 16.92 -2.08
CA ARG A 311 -2.37 17.78 -2.99
C ARG A 311 -1.45 18.76 -3.70
N GLU A 312 -1.97 19.38 -4.76
CA GLU A 312 -1.24 20.39 -5.55
C GLU A 312 -0.86 21.62 -4.74
N THR A 313 -1.62 21.91 -3.68
CA THR A 313 -1.37 23.04 -2.78
C THR A 313 -0.54 22.67 -1.55
N GLU A 314 -0.22 21.39 -1.36
CA GLU A 314 0.58 20.94 -0.23
C GLU A 314 2.07 20.96 -0.57
N GLN A 315 2.88 21.36 0.40
CA GLN A 315 4.32 21.24 0.36
C GLN A 315 4.76 20.41 1.55
N LEU A 316 5.55 19.37 1.28
CA LEU A 316 6.21 18.57 2.30
C LEU A 316 7.62 19.14 2.56
N TRP A 317 8.50 18.35 3.17
CA TRP A 317 9.82 18.80 3.59
C TRP A 317 10.81 19.03 2.44
N ASP A 318 10.57 18.45 1.26
CA ASP A 318 11.36 18.68 0.05
C ASP A 318 10.54 18.45 -1.24
N LEU A 319 11.20 18.66 -2.39
CA LEU A 319 10.62 18.48 -3.72
C LEU A 319 10.15 17.04 -3.96
N TRP A 320 10.99 16.06 -3.64
CA TRP A 320 10.72 14.65 -3.92
C TRP A 320 9.56 14.12 -3.09
N SER A 321 9.43 14.58 -1.86
CA SER A 321 8.35 14.20 -0.97
C SER A 321 7.06 14.90 -1.36
N THR A 322 7.13 16.15 -1.82
CA THR A 322 5.98 16.90 -2.31
C THR A 322 5.39 16.28 -3.59
N TYR A 323 6.23 15.94 -4.57
CA TYR A 323 5.76 15.47 -5.88
C TYR A 323 5.83 13.96 -6.04
N GLY A 324 6.90 13.33 -5.58
CA GLY A 324 7.15 11.89 -5.69
C GLY A 324 6.26 11.06 -4.79
N ARG A 325 5.82 11.57 -3.62
CA ARG A 325 4.91 10.83 -2.72
C ARG A 325 3.48 10.76 -3.26
N ARG A 326 3.15 11.44 -4.36
CA ARG A 326 1.81 11.49 -4.97
C ARG A 326 1.65 10.37 -6.02
N PRO A 327 0.96 9.24 -5.73
CA PRO A 327 0.78 8.20 -6.73
C PRO A 327 0.06 8.74 -7.96
N LEU A 328 0.42 8.21 -9.12
CA LEU A 328 -0.18 8.54 -10.40
C LEU A 328 -0.65 7.27 -11.08
N ILE A 329 -1.88 7.29 -11.58
CA ILE A 329 -2.46 6.22 -12.37
C ILE A 329 -2.68 6.72 -13.79
N LEU A 330 -1.96 6.09 -14.72
CA LEU A 330 -2.11 6.31 -16.16
C LEU A 330 -2.77 5.10 -16.81
N CYS A 331 -3.24 5.29 -18.04
CA CYS A 331 -3.81 4.23 -18.83
C CYS A 331 -3.38 4.27 -20.29
N ARG A 332 -3.58 3.14 -20.99
CA ARG A 332 -3.62 3.10 -22.45
C ARG A 332 -5.04 2.80 -22.89
N ILE A 333 -5.53 3.58 -23.84
CA ILE A 333 -6.80 3.35 -24.52
C ILE A 333 -6.49 2.66 -25.85
N GLU A 334 -7.07 1.48 -26.08
CA GLU A 334 -6.89 0.68 -27.30
C GLU A 334 -5.42 0.41 -27.68
N GLY A 335 -4.54 0.35 -26.68
CA GLY A 335 -3.11 0.11 -26.89
C GLY A 335 -2.31 1.33 -27.36
N GLY A 336 -2.93 2.51 -27.38
CA GLY A 336 -2.29 3.79 -27.69
C GLY A 336 -1.25 4.25 -26.64
N PRO A 337 -0.84 5.53 -26.68
CA PRO A 337 0.14 6.07 -25.74
C PRO A 337 -0.40 6.08 -24.30
N TRP A 338 0.50 6.25 -23.34
CA TRP A 338 0.12 6.48 -21.94
C TRP A 338 -0.53 7.86 -21.81
N THR A 339 -1.72 7.88 -21.22
CA THR A 339 -2.53 9.09 -21.00
C THR A 339 -3.11 9.07 -19.58
N GLY A 340 -3.68 10.20 -19.13
CA GLY A 340 -4.46 10.23 -17.90
C GLY A 340 -5.68 9.31 -17.99
N LEU A 341 -6.22 8.91 -16.83
CA LEU A 341 -7.45 8.14 -16.81
C LEU A 341 -8.63 8.95 -17.39
N PRO A 342 -9.56 8.32 -18.14
CA PRO A 342 -10.80 8.96 -18.55
C PRO A 342 -11.58 9.45 -17.34
N GLU A 343 -12.09 10.68 -17.42
CA GLU A 343 -12.98 11.20 -16.41
C GLU A 343 -14.34 10.50 -16.49
N ALA A 344 -14.84 10.01 -15.36
CA ALA A 344 -16.16 9.41 -15.26
C ALA A 344 -16.74 9.57 -13.84
N ILE A 345 -17.97 10.05 -13.78
CA ILE A 345 -18.72 10.35 -12.55
C ILE A 345 -19.86 9.34 -12.37
N GLY A 346 -20.09 8.94 -11.13
CA GLY A 346 -21.18 8.07 -10.72
C GLY A 346 -20.92 6.60 -11.07
N LYS A 347 -22.00 5.90 -11.45
CA LYS A 347 -21.89 4.53 -11.94
C LYS A 347 -22.04 4.55 -13.46
N GLN A 348 -21.02 4.07 -14.17
CA GLN A 348 -21.05 3.93 -15.62
C GLN A 348 -20.36 2.62 -16.01
N ASP A 349 -21.12 1.67 -16.54
CA ASP A 349 -20.65 0.29 -16.66
C ASP A 349 -19.56 0.09 -17.75
N ASN A 350 -19.45 1.03 -18.70
CA ASN A 350 -18.55 0.95 -19.86
C ASN A 350 -17.53 2.10 -19.94
N ALA A 351 -17.42 2.95 -18.91
CA ALA A 351 -16.56 4.13 -18.94
C ALA A 351 -15.06 3.82 -19.19
N LEU A 352 -14.62 2.61 -18.85
CA LEU A 352 -13.24 2.15 -19.00
C LEU A 352 -13.12 0.96 -19.97
N GLU A 353 -14.14 0.69 -20.79
CA GLU A 353 -14.19 -0.49 -21.66
C GLU A 353 -13.03 -0.53 -22.67
N ARG A 354 -12.59 0.66 -23.12
CA ARG A 354 -11.49 0.81 -24.08
C ARG A 354 -10.11 0.86 -23.41
N VAL A 355 -10.04 0.86 -22.09
CA VAL A 355 -8.77 0.86 -21.35
C VAL A 355 -8.13 -0.53 -21.42
N THR A 356 -6.99 -0.63 -22.09
CA THR A 356 -6.28 -1.92 -22.27
C THR A 356 -5.16 -2.11 -21.27
N HIS A 357 -4.60 -1.03 -20.72
CA HIS A 357 -3.52 -1.10 -19.73
C HIS A 357 -3.71 -0.03 -18.66
N LEU A 358 -3.28 -0.35 -17.44
CA LEU A 358 -3.11 0.59 -16.34
C LEU A 358 -1.65 0.62 -15.92
N ARG A 359 -1.17 1.78 -15.48
CA ARG A 359 0.15 1.94 -14.86
C ARG A 359 0.01 2.73 -13.57
N LEU A 360 0.45 2.14 -12.47
CA LEU A 360 0.43 2.73 -11.14
C LEU A 360 1.86 3.09 -10.76
N TYR A 361 2.13 4.38 -10.57
CA TYR A 361 3.40 4.87 -10.04
C TYR A 361 3.35 4.88 -8.51
N PHE A 362 4.41 4.36 -7.90
CA PHE A 362 4.53 4.24 -6.46
C PHE A 362 5.11 5.52 -5.84
N PRO A 363 4.74 5.84 -4.59
CA PRO A 363 5.35 6.95 -3.85
C PRO A 363 6.87 6.80 -3.75
N VAL A 364 7.58 7.88 -4.07
CA VAL A 364 9.02 8.03 -3.81
C VAL A 364 9.25 9.28 -2.96
N VAL A 365 10.23 9.23 -2.07
CA VAL A 365 10.61 10.33 -1.16
C VAL A 365 12.08 10.70 -1.29
N GLU A 366 12.80 10.03 -2.19
CA GLU A 366 14.19 10.27 -2.50
C GLU A 366 14.33 10.46 -4.00
N GLU A 367 15.38 11.17 -4.40
CA GLU A 367 15.73 11.32 -5.81
C GLU A 367 15.97 9.93 -6.43
N PRO A 368 15.31 9.61 -7.56
CA PRO A 368 15.64 8.41 -8.30
C PRO A 368 17.08 8.52 -8.81
N ASN A 369 17.99 7.75 -8.21
CA ASN A 369 19.32 7.51 -8.77
C ASN A 369 19.14 6.71 -10.08
N LEU A 370 18.96 7.43 -11.19
CA LEU A 370 18.80 6.88 -12.55
C LEU A 370 20.12 6.37 -13.13
#